data_AF-A0A941ETA7-F1
#
_entry.id   AF-A0A941ETA7-F1
#
_cell.length_a   1.000
_cell.length_b   1.000
_cell.length_c   1.000
_cell.angle_alpha   90.00
_cell.angle_beta   90.00
_cell.angle_gamma   90.00
#
_symmetry.space_group_name_H-M   'P 1'
#
loop_
_entity.id
_entity.type
_entity.pdbx_description
1 polymer ?
#
loop_
_entity_poly.entity_id
_entity_poly.type
_entity_poly.pdbx_seq_one_letter_code
_entity_poly.pdbx_strand_id
1 'polypeptide(L)'
;MNSVSVEIELDPPHGVTGYPIGMPAGELVPDAVARGRVVISDPGLAGALEHMKLDLTVYLERASFATVFALEDGNTLTWLDIHAPRPLPGAEPAADADPVPAAAAAEELKVTWRGIDVFRTPAAELLRRIEAEGHEVDRSAEPERYTVPGLPLRFTRTAGREDVPRDRDGEPRYMQSVLVAGPGYFDELPDIDFDALEPKPLEHRFVISPLDGAGDFPFGAGIDELIDAATPLGHVRIDDPGHRQPDLYTKLFVTRPSFTAILACEDGETLTAAEFWTPEEHDGDRITVELLGIDVFRTPALDVLDHLTGLGHRLDDADPDYPAFPDLGIGFTRTRGHAVPLAVDGRTAFIQAILTAPAGYYDAPLPPSELDGGEPWCSRLTRPAG
;
A
#
# COMPACT_ATOMS: atom_id res chain seq x y z
N MET A 1 -20.30 0.33 24.98
CA MET A 1 -18.93 0.90 24.93
C MET A 1 -19.09 2.37 24.61
N ASN A 2 -18.29 3.27 25.20
CA ASN A 2 -18.34 4.68 24.81
C ASN A 2 -17.69 4.79 23.42
N SER A 3 -18.44 5.24 22.42
CA SER A 3 -17.89 5.51 21.09
C SER A 3 -16.80 6.56 21.22
N VAL A 4 -15.60 6.27 20.71
CA VAL A 4 -14.50 7.23 20.67
C VAL A 4 -14.74 8.13 19.46
N SER A 5 -15.01 9.40 19.69
CA SER A 5 -15.06 10.41 18.64
C SER A 5 -13.68 11.04 18.44
N VAL A 6 -13.24 11.14 17.20
CA VAL A 6 -12.01 11.83 16.79
C VAL A 6 -12.38 13.21 16.25
N GLU A 7 -11.79 14.26 16.83
CA GLU A 7 -11.93 15.64 16.35
C GLU A 7 -10.58 16.13 15.82
N ILE A 8 -10.58 16.67 14.59
CA ILE A 8 -9.41 17.23 13.92
C ILE A 8 -9.75 18.65 13.50
N GLU A 9 -9.12 19.65 14.12
CA GLU A 9 -9.17 21.04 13.64
C GLU A 9 -8.06 21.27 12.60
N LEU A 10 -8.44 21.85 11.46
CA LEU A 10 -7.54 22.35 10.43
C LEU A 10 -7.06 23.76 10.82
N ASP A 11 -5.75 23.94 10.92
CA ASP A 11 -5.11 25.22 11.23
C ASP A 11 -4.08 25.60 10.16
N PRO A 12 -4.48 25.82 8.89
CA PRO A 12 -3.55 26.28 7.86
C PRO A 12 -2.98 27.67 8.21
N PRO A 13 -1.68 27.91 8.00
CA PRO A 13 -0.70 27.03 7.33
C PRO A 13 0.07 26.10 8.30
N HIS A 14 -0.35 26.00 9.56
CA HIS A 14 0.37 25.32 10.62
C HIS A 14 0.08 23.80 10.69
N GLY A 15 -0.90 23.29 9.94
CA GLY A 15 -1.20 21.86 9.85
C GLY A 15 -2.56 21.52 10.45
N VAL A 16 -2.63 20.40 11.16
CA VAL A 16 -3.86 19.96 11.84
C VAL A 16 -3.61 19.56 13.28
N THR A 17 -4.67 19.34 14.04
CA THR A 17 -4.59 18.87 15.42
C THR A 17 -3.69 17.63 15.54
N GLY A 18 -2.58 17.76 16.26
CA GLY A 18 -1.61 16.68 16.50
C GLY A 18 -0.49 16.57 15.46
N TYR A 19 -0.64 17.18 14.27
CA TYR A 19 0.30 17.07 13.16
C TYR A 19 0.63 18.45 12.59
N PRO A 20 1.55 19.20 13.22
CA PRO A 20 1.96 20.49 12.68
C PRO A 20 2.82 20.31 11.43
N ILE A 21 2.65 21.20 10.44
CA ILE A 21 3.59 21.31 9.32
C ILE A 21 4.99 21.62 9.89
N GLY A 22 6.00 20.90 9.41
CA GLY A 22 7.36 20.90 9.92
C GLY A 22 7.64 19.83 10.97
N MET A 23 6.64 19.01 11.37
CA MET A 23 6.86 17.89 12.29
C MET A 23 7.91 16.92 11.73
N PRO A 24 8.98 16.60 12.48
CA PRO A 24 10.00 15.67 12.00
C PRO A 24 9.47 14.25 11.78
N ALA A 25 9.99 13.55 10.79
CA ALA A 25 9.68 12.16 10.49
C ALA A 25 9.75 11.24 11.72
N GLY A 26 10.80 11.41 12.54
CA GLY A 26 11.02 10.63 13.76
C GLY A 26 9.99 10.86 14.87
N GLU A 27 9.22 11.95 14.81
CA GLU A 27 8.07 12.21 15.69
C GLU A 27 6.75 11.81 15.04
N LEU A 28 6.62 12.05 13.73
CA LEU A 28 5.42 11.76 12.95
C LEU A 28 5.11 10.26 12.88
N VAL A 29 6.10 9.43 12.51
CA VAL A 29 5.89 8.00 12.29
C VAL A 29 5.39 7.32 13.58
N PRO A 30 6.05 7.47 14.75
CA PRO A 30 5.60 6.80 15.96
C PRO A 30 4.21 7.26 16.44
N ASP A 31 3.89 8.56 16.30
CA ASP A 31 2.56 9.06 16.68
C ASP A 31 1.47 8.55 15.73
N ALA A 32 1.70 8.56 14.42
CA ALA A 32 0.76 8.01 13.45
C ALA A 32 0.50 6.52 13.71
N VAL A 33 1.56 5.74 13.95
CA VAL A 33 1.50 4.32 14.28
C VAL A 33 0.68 4.09 15.55
N ALA A 34 0.88 4.92 16.59
CA ALA A 34 0.12 4.82 17.83
C ALA A 34 -1.40 5.08 17.66
N ARG A 35 -1.84 5.69 16.57
CA ARG A 35 -3.25 6.05 16.33
C ARG A 35 -4.01 5.12 15.38
N GLY A 36 -3.32 4.29 14.60
CA GLY A 36 -3.99 3.46 13.61
C GLY A 36 -3.04 2.54 12.83
N ARG A 37 -3.57 1.94 11.76
CA ARG A 37 -2.77 1.15 10.83
C ARG A 37 -2.05 2.12 9.91
N VAL A 38 -0.74 2.23 10.04
CA VAL A 38 0.08 3.03 9.13
C VAL A 38 0.56 2.14 8.01
N VAL A 39 0.29 2.57 6.78
CA VAL A 39 0.92 2.06 5.57
C VAL A 39 1.93 3.11 5.14
N ILE A 40 3.21 2.86 5.36
CA ILE A 40 4.27 3.72 4.82
C ILE A 40 4.45 3.33 3.36
N SER A 41 4.36 4.31 2.46
CA SER A 41 4.32 4.14 1.02
C SER A 41 5.31 5.11 0.41
N ASP A 42 6.45 4.63 -0.11
CA ASP A 42 7.59 5.48 -0.53
C ASP A 42 8.34 6.12 0.66
N PRO A 43 9.18 5.35 1.38
CA PRO A 43 10.08 5.88 2.42
C PRO A 43 11.23 6.75 1.84
N GLY A 44 11.20 7.09 0.55
CA GLY A 44 12.16 7.95 -0.10
C GLY A 44 13.28 7.15 -0.76
N LEU A 45 13.29 7.16 -2.09
CA LEU A 45 14.48 6.95 -2.92
C LEU A 45 15.65 7.81 -2.39
N ALA A 46 16.44 7.26 -1.47
CA ALA A 46 17.59 7.92 -0.82
C ALA A 46 18.72 8.35 -1.79
N GLY A 47 18.52 8.24 -3.11
CA GLY A 47 19.50 8.60 -4.13
C GLY A 47 19.10 9.71 -5.10
N ALA A 48 17.82 10.12 -5.20
CA ALA A 48 17.45 11.13 -6.20
C ALA A 48 16.16 11.94 -5.98
N LEU A 49 15.20 11.48 -5.18
CA LEU A 49 13.95 12.21 -4.92
C LEU A 49 13.68 12.19 -3.42
N GLU A 50 13.90 13.34 -2.79
CA GLU A 50 13.83 13.58 -1.34
C GLU A 50 12.39 13.55 -0.79
N HIS A 51 11.48 12.71 -1.30
CA HIS A 51 10.09 12.70 -0.83
C HIS A 51 9.75 11.41 -0.10
N MET A 52 9.10 11.52 1.06
CA MET A 52 8.50 10.40 1.78
C MET A 52 6.99 10.60 1.90
N LYS A 53 6.20 9.55 1.63
CA LYS A 53 4.74 9.56 1.81
C LYS A 53 4.32 8.50 2.84
N LEU A 54 3.38 8.85 3.72
CA LEU A 54 2.83 7.94 4.71
C LEU A 54 1.31 7.94 4.60
N ASP A 55 0.73 6.80 4.28
CA ASP A 55 -0.70 6.58 4.23
C ASP A 55 -1.18 5.98 5.57
N LEU A 56 -1.64 6.82 6.50
CA LEU A 56 -2.24 6.37 7.76
C LEU A 56 -3.71 6.02 7.53
N THR A 57 -4.12 4.80 7.85
CA THR A 57 -5.53 4.41 7.95
C THR A 57 -5.92 4.20 9.41
N VAL A 58 -6.79 5.06 9.93
CA VAL A 58 -7.35 4.90 11.28
C VAL A 58 -8.67 4.14 11.19
N TYR A 59 -8.78 3.05 11.95
CA TYR A 59 -10.00 2.26 12.09
C TYR A 59 -10.73 2.65 13.37
N LEU A 60 -11.96 3.16 13.23
CA LEU A 60 -12.91 3.48 14.28
C LEU A 60 -13.90 2.31 14.47
N GLU A 61 -14.92 2.47 15.31
CA GLU A 61 -15.87 1.37 15.60
C GLU A 61 -16.71 1.02 14.36
N ARG A 62 -17.09 2.03 13.58
CA ARG A 62 -17.99 1.87 12.41
C ARG A 62 -17.42 2.45 11.13
N ALA A 63 -16.27 3.10 11.20
CA ALA A 63 -15.65 3.78 10.09
C ALA A 63 -14.16 3.52 10.02
N SER A 64 -13.55 3.81 8.88
CA SER A 64 -12.13 4.12 8.78
C SER A 64 -11.95 5.44 8.07
N PHE A 65 -10.84 6.13 8.29
CA PHE A 65 -10.44 7.24 7.45
C PHE A 65 -8.96 7.14 7.14
N ALA A 66 -8.57 7.70 6.00
CA ALA A 66 -7.18 7.74 5.58
C ALA A 66 -6.66 9.17 5.70
N THR A 67 -5.43 9.31 6.19
CA THR A 67 -4.65 10.54 6.12
C THR A 67 -3.36 10.23 5.40
N VAL A 68 -3.09 10.97 4.34
CA VAL A 68 -1.80 10.96 3.65
C VAL A 68 -0.93 12.03 4.29
N PHE A 69 0.28 11.69 4.69
CA PHE A 69 1.31 12.64 5.09
C PHE A 69 2.40 12.66 4.03
N ALA A 70 2.94 13.83 3.72
CA ALA A 70 4.05 13.95 2.80
C ALA A 70 5.18 14.80 3.38
N LEU A 71 6.39 14.29 3.23
CA LEU A 71 7.63 14.94 3.62
C LEU A 71 8.43 15.07 2.33
N GLU A 72 8.19 16.14 1.57
CA GLU A 72 8.84 16.37 0.28
C GLU A 72 10.36 16.67 0.39
N ASP A 73 10.87 16.83 1.61
CA ASP A 73 12.30 16.91 1.96
C ASP A 73 12.83 15.64 2.66
N GLY A 74 11.98 14.62 2.81
CA GLY A 74 12.25 13.34 3.46
C GLY A 74 12.34 13.42 4.99
N ASN A 75 12.24 14.62 5.57
CA ASN A 75 12.60 14.89 6.95
C ASN A 75 11.47 15.52 7.77
N THR A 76 10.66 16.39 7.17
CA THR A 76 9.62 17.15 7.86
C THR A 76 8.30 17.15 7.12
N LEU A 77 7.18 17.14 7.86
CA LEU A 77 5.84 17.15 7.30
C LEU A 77 5.59 18.43 6.50
N THR A 78 5.44 18.32 5.18
CA THR A 78 5.22 19.45 4.26
C THR A 78 3.74 19.69 3.97
N TRP A 79 2.97 18.61 3.84
CA TRP A 79 1.52 18.64 3.72
C TRP A 79 0.90 17.33 4.21
N LEU A 80 -0.41 17.36 4.45
CA LEU A 80 -1.21 16.17 4.72
C LEU A 80 -2.58 16.26 4.06
N ASP A 81 -3.12 15.16 3.55
CA ASP A 81 -4.46 15.06 2.94
C ASP A 81 -5.35 14.11 3.74
N ILE A 82 -6.42 14.64 4.32
CA ILE A 82 -7.39 13.86 5.10
C ILE A 82 -8.54 13.47 4.19
N HIS A 83 -8.85 12.19 4.13
CA HIS A 83 -9.98 11.65 3.39
C HIS A 83 -11.23 11.52 4.27
N ALA A 84 -12.39 11.74 3.66
CA ALA A 84 -13.67 11.55 4.31
C ALA A 84 -13.85 10.10 4.80
N PRO A 85 -14.48 9.90 5.98
CA PRO A 85 -14.57 8.59 6.60
C PRO A 85 -15.38 7.61 5.75
N ARG A 86 -14.91 6.37 5.66
CA ARG A 86 -15.50 5.24 4.93
C ARG A 86 -16.12 4.25 5.91
N PRO A 87 -17.29 3.65 5.62
CA PRO A 87 -17.77 2.49 6.37
C PRO A 87 -16.74 1.36 6.30
N LEU A 88 -16.65 0.56 7.36
CA LEU A 88 -15.83 -0.65 7.34
C LEU A 88 -16.41 -1.68 6.33
N PRO A 89 -15.55 -2.47 5.65
CA PRO A 89 -16.01 -3.57 4.81
C PRO A 89 -16.95 -4.51 5.58
N GLY A 90 -18.07 -4.89 4.98
CA GLY A 90 -19.07 -5.76 5.61
C GLY A 90 -20.08 -5.04 6.51
N ALA A 91 -19.95 -3.73 6.72
CA ALA A 91 -21.03 -2.90 7.25
C ALA A 91 -22.07 -2.62 6.15
N GLU A 92 -22.69 -3.66 5.61
CA GLU A 92 -23.76 -3.47 4.63
C GLU A 92 -24.94 -2.73 5.28
N PRO A 93 -25.50 -1.71 4.60
CA PRO A 93 -26.74 -1.13 5.06
C PRO A 93 -27.83 -2.20 5.09
N ALA A 94 -28.68 -2.17 6.12
CA ALA A 94 -29.95 -2.88 6.05
C ALA A 94 -30.68 -2.44 4.76
N ALA A 95 -31.18 -3.39 3.98
CA ALA A 95 -31.68 -3.19 2.60
C ALA A 95 -32.75 -2.08 2.44
N ASP A 96 -33.35 -1.62 3.54
CA ASP A 96 -34.41 -0.61 3.58
C ASP A 96 -34.02 0.71 4.28
N ALA A 97 -32.75 0.89 4.67
CA ALA A 97 -32.28 2.15 5.24
C ALA A 97 -31.99 3.15 4.11
N ASP A 98 -32.47 4.40 4.27
CA ASP A 98 -31.93 5.53 3.49
C ASP A 98 -30.39 5.48 3.56
N PRO A 99 -29.65 5.89 2.51
CA PRO A 99 -28.19 5.92 2.47
C PRO A 99 -27.63 6.91 3.51
N VAL A 100 -27.68 6.48 4.76
CA VAL A 100 -27.25 7.08 6.01
C VAL A 100 -26.14 6.22 6.70
N PRO A 101 -25.46 5.22 6.08
CA PRO A 101 -24.25 4.64 6.71
C PRO A 101 -23.14 5.68 6.90
N ALA A 102 -23.01 6.63 5.97
CA ALA A 102 -22.05 7.71 6.06
C ALA A 102 -22.29 8.62 7.26
N ALA A 103 -23.52 8.77 7.76
CA ALA A 103 -23.80 9.68 8.87
C ALA A 103 -23.33 9.13 10.22
N ALA A 104 -23.55 7.84 10.48
CA ALA A 104 -23.08 7.18 11.70
C ALA A 104 -21.55 7.00 11.70
N ALA A 105 -20.97 6.60 10.56
CA ALA A 105 -19.52 6.58 10.36
C ALA A 105 -18.91 7.99 10.49
N ALA A 106 -19.62 9.02 10.01
CA ALA A 106 -19.19 10.39 10.19
C ALA A 106 -19.21 10.80 11.66
N GLU A 107 -20.21 10.43 12.48
CA GLU A 107 -20.27 10.82 13.92
C GLU A 107 -18.98 10.50 14.70
N GLU A 108 -18.21 9.52 14.26
CA GLU A 108 -16.94 9.13 14.86
C GLU A 108 -15.75 10.01 14.42
N LEU A 109 -15.83 10.72 13.29
CA LEU A 109 -14.80 11.67 12.82
C LEU A 109 -15.37 13.04 12.50
N LYS A 110 -14.80 14.08 13.11
CA LYS A 110 -15.15 15.47 12.84
C LYS A 110 -13.91 16.24 12.40
N VAL A 111 -13.88 16.64 11.14
CA VAL A 111 -12.82 17.49 10.58
C VAL A 111 -13.38 18.89 10.41
N THR A 112 -12.87 19.85 11.19
CA THR A 112 -13.38 21.22 11.22
C THR A 112 -12.35 22.24 10.78
N TRP A 113 -12.82 23.27 10.08
CA TRP A 113 -12.07 24.49 9.84
C TRP A 113 -12.87 25.67 10.40
N ARG A 114 -12.33 26.35 11.41
CA ARG A 114 -13.03 27.45 12.12
C ARG A 114 -14.40 27.00 12.63
N GLY A 115 -14.48 25.76 13.12
CA GLY A 115 -15.71 25.12 13.59
C GLY A 115 -16.70 24.68 12.50
N ILE A 116 -16.38 24.85 11.21
CA ILE A 116 -17.18 24.35 10.09
C ILE A 116 -16.74 22.94 9.75
N ASP A 117 -17.68 22.00 9.76
CA ASP A 117 -17.38 20.62 9.38
C ASP A 117 -17.17 20.48 7.87
N VAL A 118 -15.95 20.11 7.46
CA VAL A 118 -15.51 20.08 6.06
C VAL A 118 -16.22 18.99 5.26
N PHE A 119 -16.45 17.82 5.85
CA PHE A 119 -17.04 16.67 5.15
C PHE A 119 -18.56 16.62 5.25
N ARG A 120 -19.17 17.39 6.17
CA ARG A 120 -20.63 17.45 6.33
C ARG A 120 -21.26 18.73 5.82
N THR A 121 -20.49 19.79 5.58
CA THR A 121 -21.00 21.01 4.95
C THR A 121 -21.04 20.80 3.43
N PRO A 122 -22.17 21.04 2.75
CA PRO A 122 -22.21 20.96 1.29
C PRO A 122 -21.09 21.78 0.66
N ALA A 123 -20.39 21.24 -0.33
CA ALA A 123 -19.18 21.83 -0.90
C ALA A 123 -19.40 23.30 -1.30
N ALA A 124 -20.51 23.60 -2.00
CA ALA A 124 -20.86 24.97 -2.39
C ALA A 124 -21.04 25.93 -1.20
N GLU A 125 -21.59 25.44 -0.07
CA GLU A 125 -21.74 26.24 1.14
C GLU A 125 -20.40 26.45 1.86
N LEU A 126 -19.55 25.42 1.91
CA LEU A 126 -18.21 25.52 2.47
C LEU A 126 -17.37 26.55 1.72
N LEU A 127 -17.29 26.45 0.40
CA LEU A 127 -16.54 27.38 -0.45
C LEU A 127 -17.06 28.81 -0.32
N ARG A 128 -18.38 29.00 -0.28
CA ARG A 128 -19.00 30.32 -0.06
C ARG A 128 -18.60 30.93 1.29
N ARG A 129 -18.44 30.12 2.33
CA ARG A 129 -17.99 30.60 3.66
C ARG A 129 -16.52 31.01 3.63
N ILE A 130 -15.67 30.23 2.97
CA ILE A 130 -14.25 30.57 2.78
C ILE A 130 -14.13 31.92 2.06
N GLU A 131 -14.89 32.12 0.97
CA GLU A 131 -14.93 33.39 0.24
C GLU A 131 -15.48 34.55 1.09
N ALA A 132 -16.51 34.30 1.90
CA ALA A 132 -17.09 35.30 2.79
C ALA A 132 -16.11 35.77 3.88
N GLU A 133 -15.11 34.95 4.22
CA GLU A 133 -14.02 35.30 5.13
C GLU A 133 -12.85 36.02 4.43
N GLY A 134 -12.98 36.28 3.12
CA GLY A 134 -12.03 37.07 2.34
C GLY A 134 -10.94 36.25 1.64
N HIS A 135 -11.08 34.94 1.58
CA HIS A 135 -10.13 34.06 0.91
C HIS A 135 -10.54 33.79 -0.54
N GLU A 136 -9.59 33.83 -1.45
CA GLU A 136 -9.80 33.49 -2.86
C GLU A 136 -9.85 31.97 -3.03
N VAL A 137 -10.88 31.48 -3.73
CA VAL A 137 -11.02 30.07 -4.10
C VAL A 137 -10.76 29.92 -5.59
N ASP A 138 -9.63 29.31 -5.92
CA ASP A 138 -9.29 28.91 -7.27
C ASP A 138 -10.11 27.69 -7.70
N ARG A 139 -10.77 27.81 -8.86
CA ARG A 139 -11.64 26.82 -9.49
C ARG A 139 -11.14 26.42 -10.89
N SER A 140 -9.97 26.89 -11.28
CA SER A 140 -9.48 26.83 -12.66
C SER A 140 -8.79 25.53 -13.03
N ALA A 141 -8.31 24.75 -12.04
CA ALA A 141 -7.61 23.49 -12.27
C ALA A 141 -8.57 22.41 -12.80
N GLU A 142 -9.56 22.03 -11.99
CA GLU A 142 -10.51 20.93 -12.28
C GLU A 142 -11.82 21.21 -11.53
N PRO A 143 -13.02 20.94 -12.09
CA PRO A 143 -14.29 21.21 -11.41
C PRO A 143 -14.47 20.47 -10.07
N GLU A 144 -13.72 19.39 -9.86
CA GLU A 144 -13.67 18.59 -8.64
C GLU A 144 -12.63 19.07 -7.61
N ARG A 145 -11.71 19.98 -7.96
CA ARG A 145 -10.61 20.44 -7.11
C ARG A 145 -10.67 21.95 -6.87
N TYR A 146 -10.55 22.33 -5.61
CA TYR A 146 -10.60 23.73 -5.19
C TYR A 146 -9.38 24.04 -4.35
N THR A 147 -8.57 24.99 -4.78
CA THR A 147 -7.40 25.45 -4.02
C THR A 147 -7.68 26.83 -3.43
N VAL A 148 -7.20 27.06 -2.22
CA VAL A 148 -7.30 28.35 -1.53
C VAL A 148 -5.88 28.84 -1.27
N PRO A 149 -5.17 29.48 -2.20
CA PRO A 149 -3.73 29.73 -2.03
C PRO A 149 -3.40 30.52 -0.75
N GLY A 150 -4.24 31.51 -0.40
CA GLY A 150 -4.09 32.31 0.81
C GLY A 150 -4.38 31.58 2.14
N LEU A 151 -4.88 30.35 2.07
CA LEU A 151 -5.01 29.41 3.19
C LEU A 151 -4.61 28.05 2.65
N PRO A 152 -3.35 27.60 2.72
CA PRO A 152 -2.85 26.46 1.95
C PRO A 152 -3.67 25.19 2.20
N LEU A 153 -4.75 25.10 1.45
CA LEU A 153 -5.84 24.16 1.51
C LEU A 153 -6.18 23.79 0.08
N ARG A 154 -6.36 22.49 -0.15
CA ARG A 154 -6.99 21.98 -1.36
C ARG A 154 -8.12 21.04 -0.96
N PHE A 155 -9.28 21.24 -1.54
CA PHE A 155 -10.43 20.36 -1.35
C PHE A 155 -10.66 19.55 -2.61
N THR A 156 -10.97 18.27 -2.46
CA THR A 156 -11.27 17.37 -3.57
C THR A 156 -12.65 16.76 -3.41
N ARG A 157 -13.47 16.79 -4.46
CA ARG A 157 -14.80 16.17 -4.48
C ARG A 157 -14.77 14.71 -4.94
N THR A 158 -13.73 14.25 -5.62
CA THR A 158 -13.61 12.92 -6.23
C THR A 158 -12.40 12.13 -5.70
N ALA A 159 -12.36 11.84 -4.40
CA ALA A 159 -11.28 11.04 -3.78
C ALA A 159 -11.59 9.52 -3.82
N GLY A 160 -12.11 9.04 -4.96
CA GLY A 160 -12.33 7.62 -5.24
C GLY A 160 -13.62 7.01 -4.68
N ARG A 161 -14.65 7.80 -4.36
CA ARG A 161 -15.98 7.28 -3.96
C ARG A 161 -17.02 7.58 -5.03
N GLU A 162 -17.62 6.53 -5.59
CA GLU A 162 -18.68 6.62 -6.59
C GLU A 162 -20.08 6.70 -5.97
N ASP A 163 -20.22 6.22 -4.73
CA ASP A 163 -21.46 5.97 -3.98
C ASP A 163 -21.85 7.12 -3.03
N VAL A 164 -21.57 8.36 -3.41
CA VAL A 164 -21.85 9.54 -2.57
C VAL A 164 -23.05 10.34 -3.07
N PRO A 165 -23.76 11.07 -2.19
CA PRO A 165 -24.80 12.00 -2.62
C PRO A 165 -24.23 13.00 -3.63
N ARG A 166 -24.91 13.19 -4.75
CA ARG A 166 -24.52 14.14 -5.80
C ARG A 166 -25.40 15.39 -5.74
N ASP A 167 -24.86 16.52 -6.18
CA ASP A 167 -25.62 17.75 -6.38
C ASP A 167 -26.35 17.76 -7.73
N ARG A 168 -26.93 18.90 -8.09
CA ARG A 168 -27.68 19.08 -9.34
C ARG A 168 -26.82 18.97 -10.61
N ASP A 169 -25.52 19.17 -10.47
CA ASP A 169 -24.55 19.17 -11.57
C ASP A 169 -23.92 17.77 -11.73
N GLY A 170 -24.34 16.81 -10.90
CA GLY A 170 -23.87 15.43 -10.92
C GLY A 170 -22.59 15.22 -10.10
N GLU A 171 -22.10 16.25 -9.41
CA GLU A 171 -20.85 16.18 -8.65
C GLU A 171 -21.08 15.79 -7.19
N PRO A 172 -20.13 15.14 -6.49
CA PRO A 172 -20.24 14.81 -5.07
C PRO A 172 -20.62 16.02 -4.20
N ARG A 173 -21.76 15.96 -3.50
CA ARG A 173 -22.34 17.10 -2.76
C ARG A 173 -21.42 17.65 -1.65
N TYR A 174 -20.53 16.81 -1.13
CA TYR A 174 -19.61 17.11 -0.03
C TYR A 174 -18.17 16.93 -0.50
N MET A 175 -17.22 17.54 0.22
CA MET A 175 -15.80 17.27 0.00
C MET A 175 -15.49 15.82 0.40
N GLN A 176 -14.62 15.16 -0.36
CA GLN A 176 -14.14 13.80 -0.08
C GLN A 176 -12.71 13.78 0.43
N SER A 177 -11.92 14.82 0.21
CA SER A 177 -10.65 15.02 0.90
C SER A 177 -10.34 16.50 1.12
N VAL A 178 -9.45 16.77 2.07
CA VAL A 178 -8.90 18.10 2.34
C VAL A 178 -7.40 17.99 2.65
N LEU A 179 -6.61 18.60 1.79
CA LEU A 179 -5.18 18.76 1.94
C LEU A 179 -4.87 20.05 2.68
N VAL A 180 -4.00 19.99 3.68
CA VAL A 180 -3.42 21.13 4.41
C VAL A 180 -1.92 21.14 4.20
N ALA A 181 -1.37 22.27 3.77
CA ALA A 181 0.06 22.41 3.49
C ALA A 181 0.69 23.61 4.21
N GLY A 182 2.02 23.71 4.12
CA GLY A 182 2.77 24.86 4.59
C GLY A 182 2.52 26.14 3.78
N PRO A 183 3.00 27.30 4.26
CA PRO A 183 2.87 28.58 3.55
C PRO A 183 3.52 28.51 2.16
N GLY A 184 2.88 29.11 1.15
CA GLY A 184 3.44 29.19 -0.22
C GLY A 184 3.34 27.90 -1.04
N TYR A 185 2.88 26.79 -0.45
CA TYR A 185 2.82 25.49 -1.13
C TYR A 185 2.14 25.54 -2.50
N PHE A 186 1.01 26.25 -2.60
CA PHE A 186 0.27 26.38 -3.86
C PHE A 186 0.75 27.53 -4.76
N ASP A 187 1.59 28.42 -4.24
CA ASP A 187 2.18 29.51 -5.02
C ASP A 187 3.39 29.02 -5.84
N GLU A 188 4.03 27.96 -5.35
CA GLU A 188 5.29 27.44 -5.87
C GLU A 188 5.17 26.06 -6.52
N LEU A 189 3.95 25.48 -6.66
CA LEU A 189 3.79 24.20 -7.34
C LEU A 189 4.45 24.31 -8.71
N PRO A 190 5.60 23.65 -8.94
CA PRO A 190 6.18 23.59 -10.26
C PRO A 190 5.12 22.94 -11.15
N ASP A 191 5.15 23.23 -12.45
CA ASP A 191 4.67 22.24 -13.42
C ASP A 191 5.55 21.00 -13.20
N ILE A 192 5.19 20.15 -12.24
CA ILE A 192 5.85 18.88 -12.00
C ILE A 192 5.54 18.07 -13.23
N ASP A 193 6.53 17.99 -14.12
CA ASP A 193 6.51 17.09 -15.25
C ASP A 193 6.59 15.68 -14.69
N PHE A 194 5.44 15.08 -14.40
CA PHE A 194 5.34 13.71 -13.93
C PHE A 194 5.93 12.73 -14.96
N ASP A 195 6.05 13.11 -16.25
CA ASP A 195 6.74 12.33 -17.27
C ASP A 195 8.27 12.41 -17.10
N ALA A 196 8.81 13.47 -16.50
CA ALA A 196 10.23 13.57 -16.13
C ALA A 196 10.59 12.76 -14.87
N LEU A 197 9.59 12.23 -14.16
CA LEU A 197 9.74 11.34 -13.00
C LEU A 197 9.75 9.85 -13.41
N GLU A 198 9.83 9.53 -14.70
CA GLU A 198 9.96 8.15 -15.15
C GLU A 198 11.12 7.46 -14.40
N PRO A 199 10.86 6.36 -13.68
CA PRO A 199 11.89 5.67 -12.93
C PRO A 199 13.00 5.27 -13.89
N LYS A 200 14.25 5.61 -13.52
CA LYS A 200 15.40 5.15 -14.30
C LYS A 200 15.33 3.63 -14.47
N PRO A 201 15.68 3.11 -15.66
CA PRO A 201 15.80 1.69 -15.90
C PRO A 201 16.54 0.97 -14.76
N LEU A 202 15.88 -0.03 -14.18
CA LEU A 202 16.44 -0.88 -13.13
C LEU A 202 17.06 -2.13 -13.77
N GLU A 203 18.39 -2.23 -13.72
CA GLU A 203 19.07 -3.50 -13.94
C GLU A 203 19.42 -4.11 -12.57
N HIS A 204 18.75 -5.22 -12.22
CA HIS A 204 18.96 -5.86 -10.93
C HIS A 204 18.86 -7.39 -11.03
N ARG A 205 19.66 -8.09 -10.21
CA ARG A 205 19.75 -9.55 -10.20
C ARG A 205 19.59 -10.06 -8.78
N PHE A 206 18.48 -10.73 -8.52
CA PHE A 206 18.26 -11.49 -7.30
C PHE A 206 18.82 -12.90 -7.46
N VAL A 207 19.75 -13.29 -6.59
CA VAL A 207 20.24 -14.67 -6.52
C VAL A 207 19.60 -15.32 -5.30
N ILE A 208 18.73 -16.29 -5.51
CA ILE A 208 18.12 -17.07 -4.45
C ILE A 208 19.14 -18.08 -3.96
N SER A 209 19.51 -17.94 -2.70
CA SER A 209 20.28 -18.91 -1.95
C SER A 209 19.28 -19.68 -1.09
N PRO A 210 18.91 -20.93 -1.49
CA PRO A 210 17.93 -21.70 -0.74
C PRO A 210 18.30 -21.73 0.75
N LEU A 211 17.29 -21.56 1.60
CA LEU A 211 17.42 -21.52 3.07
C LEU A 211 18.09 -20.26 3.66
N ASP A 212 18.75 -19.43 2.86
CA ASP A 212 19.46 -18.22 3.32
C ASP A 212 18.76 -16.91 2.90
N GLY A 213 17.93 -16.93 1.86
CA GLY A 213 17.17 -15.77 1.38
C GLY A 213 17.32 -15.50 -0.12
N ALA A 214 17.15 -14.25 -0.52
CA ALA A 214 17.22 -13.83 -1.92
C ALA A 214 18.00 -12.53 -2.10
N GLY A 215 19.26 -12.65 -2.53
CA GLY A 215 20.14 -11.50 -2.79
C GLY A 215 20.25 -10.58 -1.58
N ASP A 216 19.72 -9.37 -1.73
CA ASP A 216 19.71 -8.31 -0.71
C ASP A 216 18.73 -8.56 0.45
N PHE A 217 17.98 -9.66 0.42
CA PHE A 217 16.98 -10.04 1.42
C PHE A 217 17.34 -11.36 2.12
N PRO A 218 18.29 -11.37 3.06
CA PRO A 218 18.62 -12.57 3.82
C PRO A 218 17.53 -12.86 4.86
N PHE A 219 17.23 -14.14 5.11
CA PHE A 219 16.30 -14.52 6.18
C PHE A 219 16.87 -14.13 7.55
N GLY A 220 15.99 -13.65 8.44
CA GLY A 220 16.36 -13.10 9.73
C GLY A 220 16.75 -11.61 9.70
N ALA A 221 16.79 -10.95 8.54
CA ALA A 221 16.94 -9.50 8.45
C ALA A 221 15.75 -8.78 9.10
N GLY A 222 16.03 -7.72 9.86
CA GLY A 222 15.00 -6.91 10.51
C GLY A 222 14.26 -6.00 9.53
N ILE A 223 13.05 -5.56 9.88
CA ILE A 223 12.20 -4.72 9.02
C ILE A 223 12.93 -3.46 8.49
N ASP A 224 13.67 -2.74 9.34
CA ASP A 224 14.40 -1.53 8.92
C ASP A 224 15.46 -1.85 7.84
N GLU A 225 16.19 -2.95 8.00
CA GLU A 225 17.18 -3.41 7.03
C GLU A 225 16.52 -3.79 5.69
N LEU A 226 15.34 -4.42 5.74
CA LEU A 226 14.56 -4.75 4.55
C LEU A 226 14.06 -3.50 3.82
N ILE A 227 13.61 -2.47 4.56
CA ILE A 227 13.18 -1.20 3.98
C ILE A 227 14.35 -0.54 3.26
N ASP A 228 15.52 -0.46 3.90
CA ASP A 228 16.73 0.12 3.31
C ASP A 228 17.15 -0.60 2.03
N ALA A 229 17.11 -1.94 2.04
CA ALA A 229 17.45 -2.77 0.87
C ALA A 229 16.40 -2.69 -0.25
N ALA A 230 15.11 -2.60 0.09
CA ALA A 230 14.00 -2.59 -0.86
C ALA A 230 13.79 -1.23 -1.54
N THR A 231 14.11 -0.14 -0.86
CA THR A 231 13.84 1.23 -1.33
C THR A 231 14.48 1.56 -2.69
N PRO A 232 15.74 1.16 -2.99
CA PRO A 232 16.31 1.34 -4.34
C PRO A 232 15.57 0.55 -5.45
N LEU A 233 14.83 -0.50 -5.08
CA LEU A 233 14.20 -1.45 -5.99
C LEU A 233 12.77 -1.06 -6.38
N GLY A 234 12.17 -0.11 -5.67
CA GLY A 234 10.84 0.42 -6.00
C GLY A 234 10.13 1.01 -4.80
N HIS A 235 8.83 1.23 -4.98
CA HIS A 235 7.94 1.70 -3.93
C HIS A 235 7.71 0.62 -2.89
N VAL A 236 8.15 0.87 -1.65
CA VAL A 236 7.91 -0.02 -0.50
C VAL A 236 6.59 0.36 0.16
N ARG A 237 5.70 -0.62 0.32
CA ARG A 237 4.45 -0.53 1.07
C ARG A 237 4.48 -1.54 2.21
N ILE A 238 4.34 -1.08 3.44
CA ILE A 238 4.26 -1.98 4.60
C ILE A 238 2.80 -2.28 4.91
N ASP A 239 2.49 -3.56 5.00
CA ASP A 239 1.23 -4.09 5.46
C ASP A 239 1.42 -4.70 6.85
N ASP A 240 1.10 -3.92 7.88
CA ASP A 240 1.06 -4.33 9.28
C ASP A 240 -0.41 -4.42 9.75
N PRO A 241 -1.09 -5.57 9.57
CA PRO A 241 -2.40 -5.82 10.16
C PRO A 241 -2.34 -5.98 11.69
N GLY A 242 -1.15 -5.97 12.29
CA GLY A 242 -0.82 -6.46 13.62
C GLY A 242 -0.88 -5.47 14.78
N HIS A 243 -1.29 -4.22 14.57
CA HIS A 243 -1.23 -3.20 15.63
C HIS A 243 -2.17 -3.41 16.86
N ARG A 244 -2.82 -4.58 16.99
CA ARG A 244 -3.52 -5.02 18.21
C ARG A 244 -3.16 -6.42 18.71
N GLN A 245 -2.30 -7.20 18.04
CA GLN A 245 -1.90 -8.53 18.52
C GLN A 245 -0.40 -8.78 18.23
N PRO A 246 0.44 -9.03 19.24
CA PRO A 246 1.88 -9.29 19.11
C PRO A 246 2.27 -10.53 18.29
N ASP A 247 1.29 -11.25 17.72
CA ASP A 247 1.46 -12.50 17.01
C ASP A 247 1.06 -12.37 15.52
N LEU A 248 0.94 -11.14 14.99
CA LEU A 248 0.45 -10.90 13.64
C LEU A 248 1.59 -10.53 12.67
N TYR A 249 1.54 -11.20 11.52
CA TYR A 249 2.44 -11.10 10.38
C TYR A 249 2.60 -9.67 9.85
N THR A 250 3.83 -9.27 9.51
CA THR A 250 4.13 -8.05 8.76
C THR A 250 4.51 -8.43 7.32
N LYS A 251 4.00 -7.72 6.31
CA LYS A 251 4.41 -7.89 4.90
C LYS A 251 4.93 -6.59 4.33
N LEU A 252 6.11 -6.59 3.71
CA LEU A 252 6.60 -5.47 2.91
C LEU A 252 6.38 -5.81 1.43
N PHE A 253 5.65 -4.95 0.73
CA PHE A 253 5.44 -5.03 -0.70
C PHE A 253 6.40 -4.07 -1.38
N VAL A 254 7.30 -4.60 -2.21
CA VAL A 254 8.21 -3.80 -3.04
C VAL A 254 7.62 -3.80 -4.45
N THR A 255 7.21 -2.63 -4.92
CA THR A 255 6.43 -2.49 -6.16
C THR A 255 7.07 -1.51 -7.12
N ARG A 256 7.14 -1.89 -8.40
CA ARG A 256 7.58 -1.09 -9.54
C ARG A 256 6.72 -1.51 -10.74
N PRO A 257 6.50 -0.68 -11.78
CA PRO A 257 5.69 -1.08 -12.92
C PRO A 257 6.07 -2.45 -13.51
N SER A 258 7.35 -2.79 -13.52
CA SER A 258 7.91 -4.04 -14.02
C SER A 258 8.01 -5.17 -13.00
N PHE A 259 7.78 -4.95 -11.70
CA PHE A 259 8.20 -5.91 -10.68
C PHE A 259 7.46 -5.77 -9.37
N THR A 260 7.17 -6.93 -8.76
CA THR A 260 6.64 -6.99 -7.41
C THR A 260 7.39 -8.05 -6.61
N ALA A 261 7.78 -7.70 -5.39
CA ALA A 261 8.21 -8.64 -4.37
C ALA A 261 7.40 -8.44 -3.09
N ILE A 262 7.18 -9.53 -2.35
CA ILE A 262 6.53 -9.55 -1.05
C ILE A 262 7.51 -10.17 -0.07
N LEU A 263 7.88 -9.41 0.95
CA LEU A 263 8.79 -9.83 2.03
C LEU A 263 7.93 -10.06 3.28
N ALA A 264 7.81 -11.30 3.71
CA ALA A 264 6.97 -11.68 4.84
C ALA A 264 7.81 -11.86 6.11
N CYS A 265 7.47 -11.10 7.14
CA CYS A 265 7.94 -11.23 8.51
C CYS A 265 6.80 -11.81 9.34
N GLU A 266 6.63 -13.13 9.30
CA GLU A 266 5.53 -13.84 9.96
C GLU A 266 5.61 -13.79 11.48
N ASP A 267 6.82 -13.56 12.03
CA ASP A 267 7.07 -13.30 13.45
C ASP A 267 6.88 -11.82 13.84
N GLY A 268 6.55 -10.96 12.88
CA GLY A 268 6.38 -9.52 13.04
C GLY A 268 7.69 -8.71 13.11
N GLU A 269 8.87 -9.36 13.12
CA GLU A 269 10.17 -8.71 13.37
C GLU A 269 11.19 -8.94 12.26
N THR A 270 11.29 -10.16 11.73
CA THR A 270 12.37 -10.58 10.83
C THR A 270 11.87 -11.29 9.58
N LEU A 271 12.64 -11.20 8.48
CA LEU A 271 12.28 -11.84 7.22
C LEU A 271 12.23 -13.36 7.37
N THR A 272 11.05 -13.93 7.15
CA THR A 272 10.79 -15.38 7.18
C THR A 272 10.48 -15.98 5.82
N ALA A 273 10.01 -15.18 4.86
CA ALA A 273 9.83 -15.64 3.48
C ALA A 273 9.91 -14.46 2.52
N ALA A 274 10.30 -14.72 1.28
CA ALA A 274 10.26 -13.74 0.21
C ALA A 274 9.59 -14.35 -1.03
N GLU A 275 8.64 -13.63 -1.61
CA GLU A 275 7.97 -14.00 -2.84
C GLU A 275 8.30 -12.98 -3.92
N PHE A 276 8.73 -13.46 -5.08
CA PHE A 276 8.99 -12.64 -6.26
C PHE A 276 7.96 -12.99 -7.33
N TRP A 277 7.38 -11.97 -7.94
CA TRP A 277 6.47 -12.12 -9.06
C TRP A 277 7.23 -11.92 -10.37
N THR A 278 6.72 -12.57 -11.43
CA THR A 278 7.33 -12.48 -12.77
C THR A 278 7.45 -11.03 -13.19
N PRO A 279 8.67 -10.56 -13.52
CA PRO A 279 8.82 -9.21 -14.00
C PRO A 279 8.08 -9.00 -15.32
N GLU A 280 7.36 -7.90 -15.44
CA GLU A 280 6.81 -7.44 -16.72
C GLU A 280 7.90 -6.74 -17.54
N GLU A 281 7.83 -6.87 -18.86
CA GLU A 281 8.70 -6.08 -19.74
C GLU A 281 8.25 -4.62 -19.69
N HIS A 282 9.08 -3.76 -19.10
CA HIS A 282 8.91 -2.31 -19.09
C HIS A 282 10.16 -1.66 -19.68
N ASP A 283 10.01 -0.51 -20.34
CA ASP A 283 11.09 0.14 -21.10
C ASP A 283 12.34 0.34 -20.25
N GLY A 284 13.38 -0.46 -20.55
CA GLY A 284 14.72 -0.41 -19.95
C GLY A 284 14.94 -1.31 -18.73
N ASP A 285 13.90 -1.78 -18.06
CA ASP A 285 14.05 -2.60 -16.86
C ASP A 285 14.55 -4.01 -17.21
N ARG A 286 15.54 -4.48 -16.44
CA ARG A 286 16.11 -5.82 -16.55
C ARG A 286 16.26 -6.43 -15.17
N ILE A 287 15.21 -7.12 -14.74
CA ILE A 287 15.19 -7.85 -13.48
C ILE A 287 15.36 -9.33 -13.76
N THR A 288 16.31 -9.95 -13.07
CA THR A 288 16.61 -11.39 -13.17
C THR A 288 16.48 -12.02 -11.79
N VAL A 289 15.75 -13.12 -11.69
CA VAL A 289 15.66 -13.92 -10.45
C VAL A 289 16.24 -15.29 -10.73
N GLU A 290 17.37 -15.59 -10.12
CA GLU A 290 18.10 -16.82 -10.34
C GLU A 290 18.00 -17.79 -9.17
N LEU A 291 17.71 -19.05 -9.47
CA LEU A 291 17.75 -20.15 -8.52
C LEU A 291 18.74 -21.19 -9.06
N LEU A 292 19.80 -21.45 -8.29
CA LEU A 292 20.83 -22.46 -8.63
C LEU A 292 21.39 -22.29 -10.06
N GLY A 293 21.54 -21.04 -10.51
CA GLY A 293 22.10 -20.68 -11.82
C GLY A 293 21.11 -20.64 -12.98
N ILE A 294 19.80 -20.78 -12.71
CA ILE A 294 18.74 -20.66 -13.71
C ILE A 294 17.91 -19.42 -13.47
N ASP A 295 17.67 -18.62 -14.51
CA ASP A 295 16.65 -17.57 -14.50
C ASP A 295 15.25 -18.21 -14.48
N VAL A 296 14.59 -18.13 -13.32
CA VAL A 296 13.33 -18.83 -13.02
C VAL A 296 12.19 -18.36 -13.92
N PHE A 297 12.16 -17.09 -14.28
CA PHE A 297 11.03 -16.51 -15.02
C PHE A 297 11.21 -16.58 -16.54
N ARG A 298 12.45 -16.70 -17.02
CA ARG A 298 12.74 -16.82 -18.47
C ARG A 298 12.98 -18.25 -18.94
N THR A 299 13.11 -19.20 -18.03
CA THR A 299 13.22 -20.63 -18.33
C THR A 299 11.82 -21.27 -18.30
N PRO A 300 11.45 -22.11 -19.29
CA PRO A 300 10.16 -22.81 -19.25
C PRO A 300 9.95 -23.53 -17.93
N ALA A 301 8.74 -23.45 -17.37
CA ALA A 301 8.45 -23.92 -16.02
C ALA A 301 8.83 -25.39 -15.82
N LEU A 302 8.52 -26.25 -16.80
CA LEU A 302 8.85 -27.68 -16.72
C LEU A 302 10.38 -27.91 -16.72
N ASP A 303 11.14 -27.11 -17.46
CA ASP A 303 12.61 -27.21 -17.49
C ASP A 303 13.22 -26.78 -16.13
N VAL A 304 12.62 -25.81 -15.45
CA VAL A 304 13.01 -25.41 -14.08
C VAL A 304 12.77 -26.58 -13.11
N LEU A 305 11.58 -27.19 -13.13
CA LEU A 305 11.23 -28.30 -12.24
C LEU A 305 12.11 -29.54 -12.50
N ASP A 306 12.33 -29.87 -13.78
CA ASP A 306 13.18 -30.99 -14.20
C ASP A 306 14.64 -30.75 -13.79
N HIS A 307 15.14 -29.52 -13.89
CA HIS A 307 16.48 -29.18 -13.45
C HIS A 307 16.69 -29.44 -11.96
N LEU A 308 15.79 -28.93 -11.11
CA LEU A 308 15.87 -29.10 -9.66
C LEU A 308 15.73 -30.57 -9.24
N THR A 309 14.82 -31.30 -9.88
CA THR A 309 14.69 -32.76 -9.70
C THR A 309 15.96 -33.50 -10.14
N GLY A 310 16.57 -33.06 -11.25
CA GLY A 310 17.84 -33.60 -11.77
C GLY A 310 19.03 -33.35 -10.85
N LEU A 311 18.99 -32.30 -10.03
CA LEU A 311 19.95 -32.05 -8.93
C LEU A 311 19.68 -32.91 -7.68
N GLY A 312 18.59 -33.67 -7.66
CA GLY A 312 18.24 -34.60 -6.59
C GLY A 312 17.26 -34.06 -5.55
N HIS A 313 16.68 -32.88 -5.77
CA HIS A 313 15.65 -32.32 -4.88
C HIS A 313 14.29 -32.98 -5.09
N ARG A 314 13.48 -33.04 -4.03
CA ARG A 314 12.19 -33.73 -4.08
C ARG A 314 11.09 -32.74 -4.48
N LEU A 315 10.56 -32.92 -5.69
CA LEU A 315 9.36 -32.24 -6.13
C LEU A 315 8.13 -32.74 -5.35
N ASP A 316 7.39 -31.81 -4.75
CA ASP A 316 6.00 -31.98 -4.34
C ASP A 316 5.10 -31.34 -5.40
N ASP A 317 4.35 -32.17 -6.12
CA ASP A 317 3.43 -31.79 -7.17
C ASP A 317 1.97 -32.20 -6.86
N ALA A 318 1.64 -32.36 -5.57
CA ALA A 318 0.29 -32.68 -5.13
C ALA A 318 -0.74 -31.65 -5.64
N ASP A 319 -0.33 -30.37 -5.69
CA ASP A 319 -0.99 -29.34 -6.47
C ASP A 319 -0.06 -28.86 -7.61
N PRO A 320 -0.31 -29.29 -8.86
CA PRO A 320 0.57 -28.98 -9.99
C PRO A 320 0.49 -27.51 -10.44
N ASP A 321 -0.48 -26.75 -9.95
CA ASP A 321 -0.53 -25.30 -10.12
C ASP A 321 0.43 -24.58 -9.14
N TYR A 322 0.85 -25.29 -8.09
CA TYR A 322 1.70 -24.81 -7.01
C TYR A 322 2.80 -25.81 -6.63
N PRO A 323 3.70 -26.19 -7.57
CA PRO A 323 4.74 -27.16 -7.26
C PRO A 323 5.76 -26.58 -6.28
N ALA A 324 6.30 -27.43 -5.40
CA ALA A 324 7.26 -27.03 -4.38
C ALA A 324 8.43 -28.00 -4.26
N PHE A 325 9.53 -27.51 -3.72
CA PHE A 325 10.69 -28.29 -3.27
C PHE A 325 10.89 -28.04 -1.77
N PRO A 326 10.20 -28.79 -0.90
CA PRO A 326 10.20 -28.51 0.55
C PRO A 326 11.59 -28.55 1.19
N ASP A 327 12.50 -29.40 0.67
CA ASP A 327 13.87 -29.49 1.16
C ASP A 327 14.72 -28.25 0.85
N LEU A 328 14.28 -27.43 -0.11
CA LEU A 328 14.89 -26.15 -0.45
C LEU A 328 14.14 -24.94 0.14
N GLY A 329 12.96 -25.16 0.73
CA GLY A 329 12.06 -24.06 1.09
C GLY A 329 11.59 -23.24 -0.11
N ILE A 330 11.44 -23.87 -1.28
CA ILE A 330 11.03 -23.20 -2.53
C ILE A 330 9.62 -23.63 -2.93
N GLY A 331 8.80 -22.67 -3.35
CA GLY A 331 7.49 -22.90 -3.95
C GLY A 331 7.33 -22.07 -5.21
N PHE A 332 6.53 -22.55 -6.14
CA PHE A 332 6.26 -21.87 -7.39
C PHE A 332 4.76 -21.66 -7.59
N THR A 333 4.40 -20.63 -8.35
CA THR A 333 3.03 -20.44 -8.86
C THR A 333 3.02 -20.60 -10.38
N ARG A 334 2.10 -21.43 -10.89
CA ARG A 334 1.84 -21.66 -12.33
C ARG A 334 0.39 -21.37 -12.72
N THR A 335 -0.35 -20.64 -11.88
CA THR A 335 -1.74 -20.25 -12.16
C THR A 335 -1.81 -19.01 -13.04
N ARG A 336 -2.95 -18.88 -13.72
CA ARG A 336 -3.19 -17.88 -14.76
C ARG A 336 -3.56 -16.53 -14.15
N GLY A 337 -2.57 -15.68 -13.88
CA GLY A 337 -2.82 -14.26 -13.58
C GLY A 337 -3.11 -13.43 -14.83
N HIS A 338 -2.39 -13.70 -15.92
CA HIS A 338 -2.41 -12.91 -17.15
C HIS A 338 -2.55 -13.78 -18.41
N ALA A 339 -2.70 -13.14 -19.58
CA ALA A 339 -2.74 -13.81 -20.88
C ALA A 339 -1.36 -14.31 -21.32
N VAL A 340 -0.78 -15.26 -20.58
CA VAL A 340 0.52 -15.85 -20.86
C VAL A 340 0.42 -17.13 -21.69
N PRO A 341 1.47 -17.51 -22.44
CA PRO A 341 1.52 -18.78 -23.16
C PRO A 341 1.31 -19.96 -22.21
N LEU A 342 0.67 -21.02 -22.71
CA LEU A 342 0.46 -22.25 -21.96
C LEU A 342 1.48 -23.32 -22.38
N ALA A 343 1.88 -24.13 -21.42
CA ALA A 343 2.66 -25.35 -21.63
C ALA A 343 1.77 -26.51 -22.11
N VAL A 344 2.40 -27.64 -22.41
CA VAL A 344 1.72 -28.88 -22.88
C VAL A 344 0.75 -29.47 -21.85
N ASP A 345 0.90 -29.13 -20.58
CA ASP A 345 0.05 -29.57 -19.48
C ASP A 345 -1.14 -28.64 -19.22
N GLY A 346 -1.30 -27.58 -20.03
CA GLY A 346 -2.39 -26.61 -19.93
C GLY A 346 -2.19 -25.50 -18.90
N ARG A 347 -1.07 -25.49 -18.16
CA ARG A 347 -0.68 -24.43 -17.21
C ARG A 347 0.20 -23.38 -17.89
N THR A 348 0.58 -22.33 -17.17
CA THR A 348 1.50 -21.32 -17.71
C THR A 348 2.82 -21.97 -18.15
N ALA A 349 3.33 -21.54 -19.31
CA ALA A 349 4.57 -22.03 -19.89
C ALA A 349 5.80 -21.63 -19.06
N PHE A 350 5.69 -20.54 -18.30
CA PHE A 350 6.71 -19.99 -17.41
C PHE A 350 6.17 -19.91 -15.98
N ILE A 351 7.06 -19.91 -15.00
CA ILE A 351 6.73 -19.63 -13.60
C ILE A 351 6.13 -18.22 -13.50
N GLN A 352 5.12 -18.03 -12.65
CA GLN A 352 4.46 -16.74 -12.43
C GLN A 352 4.91 -16.06 -11.14
N ALA A 353 5.21 -16.83 -10.11
CA ALA A 353 5.85 -16.37 -8.89
C ALA A 353 6.74 -17.47 -8.31
N ILE A 354 7.75 -17.08 -7.55
CA ILE A 354 8.60 -17.97 -6.73
C ILE A 354 8.59 -17.46 -5.29
N LEU A 355 8.30 -18.37 -4.36
CA LEU A 355 8.47 -18.17 -2.92
C LEU A 355 9.73 -18.89 -2.46
N THR A 356 10.52 -18.22 -1.62
CA THR A 356 11.65 -18.81 -0.90
C THR A 356 11.49 -18.57 0.58
N ALA A 357 11.82 -19.58 1.38
CA ALA A 357 11.72 -19.57 2.83
C ALA A 357 12.79 -20.49 3.47
N PRO A 358 13.01 -20.42 4.80
CA PRO A 358 13.86 -21.35 5.54
C PRO A 358 13.40 -22.81 5.45
N ALA A 359 14.29 -23.72 5.87
CA ALA A 359 14.00 -25.14 5.89
C ALA A 359 12.80 -25.45 6.80
N GLY A 360 11.92 -26.34 6.35
CA GLY A 360 10.74 -26.74 7.11
C GLY A 360 9.60 -25.74 7.09
N TYR A 361 9.68 -24.66 6.28
CA TYR A 361 8.57 -23.72 6.07
C TYR A 361 7.26 -24.45 5.71
N TYR A 362 7.35 -25.43 4.80
CA TYR A 362 6.21 -26.26 4.37
C TYR A 362 5.81 -27.37 5.37
N ASP A 363 6.57 -27.56 6.46
CA ASP A 363 6.25 -28.56 7.49
C ASP A 363 5.34 -27.97 8.59
N ALA A 364 5.28 -26.63 8.71
CA ALA A 364 4.51 -25.94 9.73
C ALA A 364 2.99 -25.99 9.43
N PRO A 365 2.13 -26.20 10.43
CA PRO A 365 0.69 -26.04 10.25
C PRO A 365 0.36 -24.58 9.99
N LEU A 366 -0.40 -24.29 8.92
CA LEU A 366 -0.90 -22.95 8.64
C LEU A 366 -1.63 -22.36 9.86
N PRO A 367 -1.46 -21.06 10.14
CA PRO A 367 -2.19 -20.40 11.20
C PRO A 367 -3.71 -20.46 10.93
N PRO A 368 -4.56 -20.56 11.96
CA PRO A 368 -6.01 -20.77 11.79
C PRO A 368 -6.79 -19.66 11.07
N SER A 369 -6.17 -18.51 10.77
CA SER A 369 -6.85 -17.29 10.32
C SER A 369 -6.98 -17.13 8.80
N GLU A 370 -6.41 -18.01 7.97
CA GLU A 370 -6.37 -17.83 6.50
C GLU A 370 -7.51 -18.50 5.70
N LEU A 371 -8.58 -18.95 6.37
CA LEU A 371 -9.66 -19.68 5.70
C LEU A 371 -10.74 -18.79 5.04
N ASP A 372 -10.76 -17.48 5.28
CA ASP A 372 -11.78 -16.58 4.72
C ASP A 372 -11.17 -15.37 3.98
N GLY A 373 -11.14 -15.43 2.64
CA GLY A 373 -11.25 -14.25 1.77
C GLY A 373 -9.97 -13.55 1.27
N GLY A 374 -9.43 -14.00 0.14
CA GLY A 374 -9.08 -13.07 -0.96
C GLY A 374 -7.64 -12.52 -1.11
N GLU A 375 -6.63 -12.97 -0.35
CA GLU A 375 -5.25 -12.44 -0.44
C GLU A 375 -4.23 -13.41 -1.10
N PRO A 376 -3.03 -12.94 -1.55
CA PRO A 376 -2.19 -13.63 -2.54
C PRO A 376 -1.81 -15.07 -2.18
N TRP A 377 -1.80 -15.91 -3.21
CA TRP A 377 -2.07 -17.35 -3.15
C TRP A 377 -0.93 -18.22 -2.61
N CYS A 378 0.29 -17.72 -2.46
CA CYS A 378 1.40 -18.54 -1.97
C CYS A 378 1.31 -18.91 -0.48
N SER A 379 0.47 -18.26 0.32
CA SER A 379 0.14 -18.76 1.68
C SER A 379 -0.80 -19.98 1.67
N ARG A 380 -1.35 -20.36 0.50
CA ARG A 380 -2.17 -21.58 0.33
C ARG A 380 -1.42 -22.80 -0.19
N LEU A 381 -0.11 -22.74 -0.38
CA LEU A 381 0.69 -23.90 -0.77
C LEU A 381 0.44 -25.06 0.21
N THR A 382 -0.12 -26.12 -0.36
CA THR A 382 -1.13 -27.02 0.20
C THR A 382 -0.57 -28.17 1.04
N ARG A 383 -1.34 -28.66 2.04
CA ARG A 383 -1.25 -30.06 2.48
C ARG A 383 -1.71 -31.01 1.37
N PRO A 384 -1.14 -32.22 1.22
CA PRO A 384 -1.86 -33.33 0.61
C PRO A 384 -3.05 -33.72 1.50
N ALA A 385 -4.20 -34.00 0.90
CA ALA A 385 -5.31 -34.63 1.60
C ALA A 385 -4.83 -36.01 2.12
N GLY A 386 -4.76 -36.17 3.44
CA GLY A 386 -4.58 -37.45 4.09
C GLY A 386 -5.82 -38.33 3.99
#